data_AF-A0AAW8I8U1-F1
#
_entry.id   AF-A0AAW8I8U1-F1
#
_cell.length_a   1.000
_cell.length_b   1.000
_cell.length_c   1.000
_cell.angle_alpha   90.00
_cell.angle_beta   90.00
_cell.angle_gamma   90.00
#
_symmetry.space_group_name_H-M   'P 1'
#
loop_
_entity.id
_entity.type
_entity.pdbx_description
1 polymer ?
#
loop_
_entity_poly.entity_id
_entity_poly.type
_entity_poly.pdbx_seq_one_letter_code
_entity_poly.pdbx_strand_id
1 'polypeptide(L)'
;MDIVKQIDQHTKNLVDGLVNSSLEQRKSLAISILGFYYQLPKFEETIHKYIGIKVKRNQLFLDIINGHIENYLETIEKSNAAIDVYADNYEEPEPIEIFMLDAFASGTSDLKFTTKIVALFIGIIDTLDYYENFSDRPEFWNNLLEKEVGFQKEVLIQLGSKQAFDASMYQKRYTNVNFDAL
;
A
#
# COMPACT_ATOMS: atom_id res chain seq x y z
N MET A 1 -17.17 -17.32 -8.70
CA MET A 1 -15.76 -17.31 -9.13
C MET A 1 -14.93 -17.42 -7.85
N ASP A 2 -13.94 -18.31 -7.77
CA ASP A 2 -13.21 -18.57 -6.51
C ASP A 2 -12.07 -17.53 -6.35
N ILE A 3 -12.43 -16.36 -5.80
CA ILE A 3 -11.53 -15.20 -5.61
C ILE A 3 -10.29 -15.59 -4.79
N VAL A 4 -10.44 -16.48 -3.80
CA VAL A 4 -9.34 -16.94 -2.94
C VAL A 4 -8.25 -17.64 -3.74
N LYS A 5 -8.61 -18.55 -4.66
CA LYS A 5 -7.63 -19.20 -5.55
C LYS A 5 -6.95 -18.23 -6.51
N GLN A 6 -7.64 -17.16 -6.92
CA GLN A 6 -7.05 -16.13 -7.76
C GLN A 6 -6.06 -15.27 -6.98
N ILE A 7 -6.33 -14.97 -5.71
CA ILE A 7 -5.44 -14.21 -4.82
C ILE A 7 -4.15 -14.99 -4.50
N ASP A 8 -4.23 -16.29 -4.19
CA ASP A 8 -3.05 -17.12 -3.92
C ASP A 8 -2.13 -17.22 -5.15
N GLN A 9 -2.73 -17.48 -6.32
CA GLN A 9 -1.98 -17.55 -7.57
C GLN A 9 -1.40 -16.17 -7.94
N HIS A 10 -2.13 -15.09 -7.67
CA HIS A 10 -1.67 -13.72 -7.91
C HIS A 10 -0.51 -13.35 -6.99
N THR A 11 -0.58 -13.69 -5.70
CA THR A 11 0.50 -13.50 -4.72
C THR A 11 1.77 -14.19 -5.16
N LYS A 12 1.66 -15.44 -5.64
CA LYS A 12 2.82 -16.15 -6.19
C LYS A 12 3.40 -15.43 -7.42
N ASN A 13 2.54 -14.96 -8.33
CA ASN A 13 2.99 -14.22 -9.51
C ASN A 13 3.69 -12.90 -9.12
N LEU A 14 3.22 -12.20 -8.09
CA LEU A 14 3.87 -10.99 -7.55
C LEU A 14 5.27 -11.31 -7.03
N VAL A 15 5.41 -12.37 -6.24
CA VAL A 15 6.72 -12.83 -5.72
C VAL A 15 7.66 -13.11 -6.89
N ASP A 16 7.25 -13.96 -7.83
CA ASP A 16 8.07 -14.38 -8.98
C ASP A 16 8.46 -13.19 -9.88
N GLY A 17 7.52 -12.27 -10.13
CA GLY A 17 7.74 -11.07 -10.94
C GLY A 17 8.70 -10.07 -10.31
N LEU A 18 8.85 -10.07 -8.99
CA LEU A 18 9.71 -9.14 -8.26
C LEU A 18 11.12 -9.69 -8.00
N VAL A 19 11.38 -10.99 -8.17
CA VAL A 19 12.68 -11.64 -7.87
C VAL A 19 13.86 -10.92 -8.54
N ASN A 20 13.68 -10.49 -9.79
CA ASN A 20 14.75 -9.86 -10.57
C ASN A 20 14.74 -8.33 -10.54
N SER A 21 13.89 -7.73 -9.71
CA SER A 21 13.79 -6.27 -9.62
C SER A 21 14.98 -5.65 -8.87
N SER A 22 15.51 -4.55 -9.41
CA SER A 22 16.57 -3.78 -8.74
C SER A 22 16.03 -3.06 -7.51
N LEU A 23 16.92 -2.60 -6.63
CA LEU A 23 16.50 -1.79 -5.47
C LEU A 23 15.81 -0.49 -5.90
N GLU A 24 16.33 0.18 -6.93
CA GLU A 24 15.76 1.42 -7.46
C GLU A 24 14.38 1.22 -8.09
N GLN A 25 14.15 0.08 -8.76
CA GLN A 25 12.83 -0.30 -9.22
C GLN A 25 11.87 -0.51 -8.04
N ARG A 26 12.33 -1.15 -6.96
CA ARG A 26 11.51 -1.38 -5.76
C ARG A 26 11.18 -0.10 -5.00
N LYS A 27 12.11 0.84 -4.88
CA LYS A 27 11.83 2.19 -4.36
C LYS A 27 10.77 2.91 -5.20
N SER A 28 10.93 2.88 -6.52
CA SER A 28 9.97 3.50 -7.45
C SER A 28 8.58 2.88 -7.34
N LEU A 29 8.50 1.56 -7.20
CA LEU A 29 7.25 0.84 -6.95
C LEU A 29 6.61 1.23 -5.63
N ALA A 30 7.37 1.24 -4.53
CA ALA A 30 6.88 1.60 -3.21
C ALA A 30 6.26 3.00 -3.23
N ILE A 31 6.95 3.97 -3.83
CA ILE A 31 6.46 5.35 -3.98
C ILE A 31 5.18 5.40 -4.81
N SER A 32 5.16 4.67 -5.92
CA SER A 32 4.00 4.62 -6.79
C SER A 32 2.80 4.06 -6.05
N ILE A 33 2.94 2.91 -5.40
CA ILE A 33 1.89 2.27 -4.62
C ILE A 33 1.46 3.15 -3.44
N LEU A 34 2.38 3.79 -2.72
CA LEU A 34 2.01 4.77 -1.68
C LEU A 34 1.17 5.92 -2.25
N GLY A 35 1.38 6.30 -3.51
CA GLY A 35 0.52 7.25 -4.22
C GLY A 35 -0.95 6.83 -4.31
N PHE A 36 -1.26 5.53 -4.27
CA PHE A 36 -2.64 5.05 -4.07
C PHE A 36 -3.15 5.42 -2.68
N TYR A 37 -2.41 5.07 -1.62
CA TYR A 37 -2.85 5.30 -0.24
C TYR A 37 -3.03 6.78 0.11
N TYR A 38 -2.23 7.67 -0.48
CA TYR A 38 -2.43 9.13 -0.35
C TYR A 38 -3.74 9.65 -0.97
N GLN A 39 -4.49 8.84 -1.71
CA GLN A 39 -5.83 9.17 -2.20
C GLN A 39 -6.94 8.66 -1.26
N LEU A 40 -6.61 7.83 -0.28
CA LEU A 40 -7.59 7.38 0.71
C LEU A 40 -7.86 8.50 1.72
N PRO A 41 -9.12 8.63 2.19
CA PRO A 41 -9.46 9.59 3.22
C PRO A 41 -8.65 9.35 4.49
N LYS A 42 -8.25 10.43 5.15
CA LYS A 42 -7.58 10.41 6.46
C LYS A 42 -6.23 9.68 6.51
N PHE A 43 -5.63 9.26 5.40
CA PHE A 43 -4.35 8.53 5.41
C PHE A 43 -3.29 9.19 6.31
N GLU A 44 -3.01 10.48 6.10
CA GLU A 44 -2.04 11.22 6.90
C GLU A 44 -2.48 11.38 8.37
N GLU A 45 -3.79 11.51 8.61
CA GLU A 45 -4.36 11.63 9.96
C GLU A 45 -4.24 10.31 10.72
N THR A 46 -4.47 9.17 10.07
CA THR A 46 -4.29 7.83 10.63
C THR A 46 -2.84 7.59 11.03
N ILE A 47 -1.88 7.93 10.16
CA ILE A 47 -0.45 7.84 10.53
C ILE A 47 -0.15 8.75 11.73
N HIS A 48 -0.70 9.95 11.77
CA HIS A 48 -0.49 10.83 12.91
C HIS A 48 -1.12 10.29 14.20
N LYS A 49 -2.33 9.76 14.14
CA LYS A 49 -3.09 9.20 15.27
C LYS A 49 -2.35 8.03 15.90
N TYR A 50 -1.88 7.07 15.10
CA TYR A 50 -1.34 5.80 15.60
C TYR A 50 0.19 5.76 15.69
N ILE A 51 0.91 6.49 14.82
CA ILE A 51 2.38 6.49 14.79
C ILE A 51 2.97 7.79 15.39
N GLY A 52 2.13 8.80 15.65
CA GLY A 52 2.55 10.04 16.32
C GLY A 52 3.39 11.00 15.46
N ILE A 53 3.52 10.74 14.16
CA ILE A 53 4.31 11.57 13.23
C ILE A 53 3.46 12.23 12.17
N LYS A 54 3.89 13.42 11.74
CA LYS A 54 3.30 14.10 10.58
C LYS A 54 4.16 13.80 9.37
N VAL A 55 3.62 13.01 8.47
CA VAL A 55 4.30 12.62 7.24
C VAL A 55 3.84 13.54 6.13
N LYS A 56 4.79 14.18 5.44
CA LYS A 56 4.51 14.94 4.23
C LYS A 56 4.85 14.09 3.02
N ARG A 57 3.91 13.89 2.12
CA ARG A 57 4.07 13.08 0.89
C ARG A 57 5.42 13.27 0.18
N ASN A 58 5.75 14.51 -0.19
CA ASN A 58 6.96 14.79 -0.96
C ASN A 58 8.24 14.45 -0.18
N GLN A 59 8.25 14.69 1.14
CA GLN A 59 9.40 14.36 1.99
C GLN A 59 9.56 12.85 2.10
N LEU A 60 8.46 12.13 2.39
CA LEU A 60 8.46 10.67 2.46
C LEU A 60 9.01 10.05 1.17
N PHE A 61 8.55 10.53 0.01
CA PHE A 61 8.98 9.98 -1.27
C PHE A 61 10.46 10.24 -1.52
N LEU A 62 10.97 11.44 -1.18
CA LEU A 62 12.39 11.74 -1.27
C LEU A 62 13.22 10.86 -0.32
N ASP A 63 12.74 10.62 0.90
CA ASP A 63 13.41 9.76 1.88
C ASP A 63 13.49 8.32 1.38
N ILE A 64 12.42 7.78 0.78
CA ILE A 64 12.44 6.44 0.17
C ILE A 64 13.43 6.35 -0.99
N ILE A 65 13.46 7.35 -1.88
CA ILE A 65 14.42 7.40 -2.99
C ILE A 65 15.86 7.37 -2.46
N ASN A 66 16.14 8.21 -1.47
CA ASN A 66 17.48 8.34 -0.90
C ASN A 66 17.84 7.21 0.07
N GLY A 67 16.87 6.39 0.48
CA GLY A 67 17.06 5.33 1.46
C GLY A 67 17.15 5.82 2.90
N HIS A 68 16.67 7.02 3.21
CA HIS A 68 16.67 7.61 4.56
C HIS A 68 15.41 7.23 5.32
N ILE A 69 15.22 5.93 5.57
CA ILE A 69 13.97 5.39 6.13
C ILE A 69 14.04 5.02 7.61
N GLU A 70 15.23 5.05 8.20
CA GLU A 70 15.53 4.55 9.54
C GLU A 70 14.67 5.22 10.62
N ASN A 71 14.48 6.54 10.50
CA ASN A 71 13.67 7.30 11.45
C ASN A 71 12.19 6.85 11.44
N TYR A 72 11.65 6.47 10.28
CA TYR A 72 10.27 5.97 10.19
C TYR A 72 10.15 4.61 10.85
N LEU A 73 11.10 3.71 10.58
CA LEU A 73 11.16 2.37 11.18
C LEU A 73 11.23 2.43 12.72
N GLU A 74 12.15 3.23 13.26
CA GLU A 74 12.27 3.41 14.71
C GLU A 74 10.99 3.98 15.33
N THR A 75 10.33 4.90 14.63
CA THR A 75 9.12 5.53 15.15
C THR A 75 7.94 4.57 15.14
N ILE A 76 7.80 3.76 14.08
CA ILE A 76 6.79 2.70 14.01
C ILE A 76 7.03 1.67 15.14
N GLU A 77 8.26 1.22 15.34
CA GLU A 77 8.60 0.26 16.39
C GLU A 77 8.27 0.80 17.79
N LYS A 78 8.67 2.05 18.08
CA LYS A 78 8.35 2.72 19.35
C LYS A 78 6.85 2.87 19.56
N SER A 79 6.11 3.23 18.51
CA SER A 79 4.65 3.43 18.59
C SER A 79 3.95 2.10 18.87
N ASN A 80 4.30 1.03 18.15
CA ASN A 80 3.74 -0.30 18.37
C ASN A 80 4.05 -0.85 19.77
N ALA A 81 5.26 -0.62 20.29
CA ALA A 81 5.65 -1.05 21.63
C ALA A 81 4.91 -0.29 22.75
N ALA A 82 4.36 0.89 22.46
CA ALA A 82 3.59 1.69 23.40
C ALA A 82 2.09 1.34 23.43
N ILE A 83 1.62 0.48 22.50
CA ILE A 83 0.22 0.06 22.46
C ILE A 83 -0.05 -0.89 23.64
N ASP A 84 -0.97 -0.48 24.51
CA ASP A 84 -1.57 -1.33 25.54
C ASP A 84 -3.01 -1.63 25.16
N VAL A 85 -3.24 -2.82 24.61
CA VAL A 85 -4.57 -3.29 24.18
C VAL A 85 -5.55 -3.51 25.34
N TYR A 86 -5.07 -3.46 26.59
CA TYR A 86 -5.89 -3.60 27.79
C TYR A 86 -6.15 -2.26 28.49
N ALA A 87 -5.63 -1.15 27.96
CA ALA A 87 -5.89 0.17 28.51
C ALA A 87 -7.36 0.57 28.29
N ASP A 88 -7.96 1.22 29.28
CA ASP A 88 -9.38 1.64 29.24
C ASP A 88 -9.71 2.61 28.09
N ASN A 89 -8.70 3.30 27.54
CA ASN A 89 -8.80 4.24 26.43
C ASN A 89 -8.28 3.69 25.10
N TYR A 90 -8.00 2.39 25.02
CA TYR A 90 -7.59 1.76 23.76
C TYR A 90 -8.77 1.76 22.77
N GLU A 91 -8.50 2.27 21.57
CA GLU A 91 -9.42 2.23 20.43
C GLU A 91 -8.77 1.38 19.34
N GLU A 92 -9.39 0.24 19.04
CA GLU A 92 -8.93 -0.64 17.97
C GLU A 92 -9.06 0.09 16.62
N PRO A 93 -8.02 0.12 15.78
CA PRO A 93 -8.11 0.73 14.45
C PRO A 93 -9.13 0.02 13.58
N GLU A 94 -9.88 0.78 12.79
CA GLU A 94 -10.77 0.22 11.78
C GLU A 94 -9.95 -0.53 10.71
N PRO A 95 -10.52 -1.54 10.01
CA PRO A 95 -9.77 -2.32 9.02
C PRO A 95 -9.06 -1.47 7.97
N ILE A 96 -9.72 -0.41 7.49
CA ILE A 96 -9.13 0.52 6.53
C ILE A 96 -7.93 1.28 7.10
N GLU A 97 -7.94 1.61 8.40
CA GLU A 97 -6.81 2.26 9.09
C GLU A 97 -5.64 1.29 9.24
N ILE A 98 -5.91 0.00 9.51
CA ILE A 98 -4.88 -1.04 9.53
C ILE A 98 -4.19 -1.14 8.17
N PHE A 99 -4.94 -1.16 7.07
CA PHE A 99 -4.35 -1.21 5.72
C PHE A 99 -3.45 -0.01 5.43
N MET A 100 -3.85 1.18 5.86
CA MET A 100 -3.04 2.39 5.74
C MET A 100 -1.73 2.29 6.54
N LEU A 101 -1.80 1.81 7.79
CA LEU A 101 -0.64 1.62 8.66
C LEU A 101 0.32 0.57 8.10
N ASP A 102 -0.20 -0.56 7.62
CA ASP A 102 0.59 -1.62 7.00
C ASP A 102 1.25 -1.17 5.70
N ALA A 103 0.55 -0.37 4.90
CA ALA A 103 1.10 0.23 3.69
C ALA A 103 2.23 1.22 4.02
N PHE A 104 2.03 2.07 5.03
CA PHE A 104 3.06 3.00 5.47
C PHE A 104 4.30 2.26 5.99
N ALA A 105 4.11 1.24 6.84
CA ALA A 105 5.20 0.43 7.37
C ALA A 105 5.93 -0.35 6.26
N SER A 106 5.21 -0.91 5.30
CA SER A 106 5.81 -1.64 4.18
C SER A 106 6.56 -0.70 3.22
N GLY A 107 6.00 0.47 2.92
CA GLY A 107 6.62 1.48 2.06
C GLY A 107 7.85 2.17 2.67
N THR A 108 7.98 2.17 4.00
CA THR A 108 9.13 2.71 4.74
C THR A 108 10.09 1.64 5.25
N SER A 109 9.97 0.39 4.78
CA SER A 109 10.82 -0.72 5.21
C SER A 109 12.06 -0.93 4.34
N ASP A 110 12.96 -1.85 4.73
CA ASP A 110 14.09 -2.23 3.90
C ASP A 110 13.61 -2.91 2.60
N LEU A 111 13.58 -2.13 1.52
CA LEU A 111 13.11 -2.55 0.20
C LEU A 111 14.07 -3.52 -0.51
N LYS A 112 15.16 -3.96 0.14
CA LYS A 112 15.92 -5.15 -0.29
C LYS A 112 15.09 -6.43 -0.21
N PHE A 113 14.03 -6.45 0.58
CA PHE A 113 13.11 -7.58 0.66
C PHE A 113 11.88 -7.33 -0.22
N THR A 114 11.67 -8.18 -1.22
CA THR A 114 10.52 -8.08 -2.15
C THR A 114 9.18 -8.32 -1.46
N THR A 115 9.17 -9.04 -0.33
CA THR A 115 7.97 -9.33 0.46
C THR A 115 7.22 -8.06 0.90
N LYS A 116 7.94 -6.95 1.12
CA LYS A 116 7.35 -5.66 1.51
C LYS A 116 6.64 -4.98 0.33
N ILE A 117 7.18 -5.13 -0.88
CA ILE A 117 6.50 -4.68 -2.09
C ILE A 117 5.29 -5.56 -2.41
N VAL A 118 5.40 -6.88 -2.20
CA VAL A 118 4.26 -7.80 -2.34
C VAL A 118 3.12 -7.41 -1.39
N ALA A 119 3.44 -7.14 -0.12
CA ALA A 119 2.45 -6.67 0.86
C ALA A 119 1.76 -5.37 0.42
N LEU A 120 2.50 -4.42 -0.15
CA LEU A 120 1.92 -3.18 -0.70
C LEU A 120 0.91 -3.44 -1.84
N PHE A 121 1.21 -4.36 -2.75
CA PHE A 121 0.29 -4.73 -3.84
C PHE A 121 -0.96 -5.43 -3.32
N ILE A 122 -0.80 -6.35 -2.36
CA ILE A 122 -1.92 -7.07 -1.75
C ILE A 122 -2.81 -6.10 -0.98
N GLY A 123 -2.23 -5.15 -0.23
CA GLY A 123 -3.02 -4.17 0.52
C GLY A 123 -3.91 -3.27 -0.36
N ILE A 124 -3.56 -3.03 -1.64
CA ILE A 124 -4.49 -2.35 -2.57
C ILE A 124 -5.71 -3.23 -2.81
N ILE A 125 -5.52 -4.54 -3.02
CA ILE A 125 -6.62 -5.49 -3.24
C ILE A 125 -7.51 -5.53 -1.99
N ASP A 126 -6.92 -5.67 -0.80
CA ASP A 126 -7.65 -5.69 0.47
C ASP A 126 -8.42 -4.39 0.70
N THR A 127 -7.82 -3.25 0.32
CA THR A 127 -8.51 -1.95 0.38
C THR A 127 -9.72 -1.93 -0.54
N LEU A 128 -9.59 -2.37 -1.79
CA LEU A 128 -10.71 -2.38 -2.75
C LEU A 128 -11.80 -3.37 -2.35
N ASP A 129 -11.43 -4.53 -1.82
CA ASP A 129 -12.36 -5.53 -1.28
C ASP A 129 -13.14 -4.98 -0.08
N TYR A 130 -12.48 -4.19 0.78
CA TYR A 130 -13.18 -3.45 1.84
C TYR A 130 -14.25 -2.51 1.27
N TYR A 131 -13.91 -1.67 0.29
CA TYR A 131 -14.92 -0.79 -0.32
C TYR A 131 -16.04 -1.57 -1.05
N GLU A 132 -15.74 -2.73 -1.64
CA GLU A 132 -16.77 -3.61 -2.21
C GLU A 132 -17.76 -4.05 -1.13
N ASN A 133 -17.28 -4.51 0.02
CA ASN A 133 -18.12 -5.06 1.08
C ASN A 133 -18.91 -3.99 1.87
N PHE A 134 -18.40 -2.76 1.94
CA PHE A 134 -18.97 -1.72 2.81
C PHE A 134 -19.63 -0.53 2.10
N SER A 135 -19.51 -0.42 0.77
CA SER A 135 -20.15 0.68 0.04
C SER A 135 -21.52 0.34 -0.56
N ASP A 136 -22.27 1.38 -0.92
CA ASP A 136 -23.53 1.26 -1.67
C ASP A 136 -23.37 0.80 -3.14
N ARG A 137 -22.12 0.60 -3.63
CA ARG A 137 -21.84 0.29 -5.04
C ARG A 137 -20.88 -0.91 -5.21
N PRO A 138 -21.19 -2.09 -4.67
CA PRO A 138 -20.30 -3.26 -4.70
C PRO A 138 -19.85 -3.64 -6.13
N GLU A 139 -20.76 -3.59 -7.12
CA GLU A 139 -20.42 -3.93 -8.52
C GLU A 139 -19.34 -3.01 -9.12
N PHE A 140 -19.31 -1.73 -8.72
CA PHE A 140 -18.29 -0.79 -9.16
C PHE A 140 -16.92 -1.17 -8.60
N TRP A 141 -16.86 -1.52 -7.32
CA TRP A 141 -15.62 -1.89 -6.64
C TRP A 141 -15.10 -3.24 -7.09
N ASN A 142 -15.95 -4.25 -7.25
CA ASN A 142 -15.55 -5.54 -7.82
C ASN A 142 -14.93 -5.37 -9.22
N ASN A 143 -15.52 -4.53 -10.08
CA ASN A 143 -14.95 -4.22 -11.40
C ASN A 143 -13.59 -3.49 -11.29
N LEU A 144 -13.44 -2.60 -10.31
CA LEU A 144 -12.17 -1.91 -10.05
C LEU A 144 -11.10 -2.90 -9.55
N LEU A 145 -11.46 -3.85 -8.69
CA LEU A 145 -10.60 -4.91 -8.16
C LEU A 145 -10.13 -5.85 -9.27
N GLU A 146 -11.03 -6.33 -10.14
CA GLU A 146 -10.65 -7.15 -11.31
C GLU A 146 -9.64 -6.42 -12.21
N LYS A 147 -9.90 -5.14 -12.49
CA LYS A 147 -8.98 -4.29 -13.26
C LYS A 147 -7.65 -4.11 -12.55
N GLU A 148 -7.64 -4.02 -11.22
CA GLU A 148 -6.43 -3.86 -10.42
C GLU A 148 -5.54 -5.10 -10.52
N VAL A 149 -6.10 -6.30 -10.37
CA VAL A 149 -5.34 -7.55 -10.54
C VAL A 149 -4.70 -7.63 -11.94
N GLY A 150 -5.43 -7.21 -12.98
CA GLY A 150 -4.90 -7.10 -14.34
C GLY A 150 -3.74 -6.10 -14.43
N PHE A 151 -3.92 -4.92 -13.84
CA PHE A 151 -2.92 -3.86 -13.85
C PHE A 151 -1.64 -4.23 -13.11
N GLN A 152 -1.73 -4.89 -11.96
CA GLN A 152 -0.55 -5.37 -11.23
C GLN A 152 0.28 -6.33 -12.08
N LYS A 153 -0.36 -7.19 -12.89
CA LYS A 153 0.36 -8.07 -13.83
C LYS A 153 1.09 -7.26 -14.91
N GLU A 154 0.47 -6.22 -15.44
CA GLU A 154 1.11 -5.32 -16.42
C GLU A 154 2.33 -4.60 -15.82
N VAL A 155 2.20 -4.16 -14.56
CA VAL A 155 3.31 -3.55 -13.81
C VAL A 155 4.50 -4.52 -13.68
N LEU A 156 4.24 -5.79 -13.36
CA LEU A 156 5.30 -6.81 -13.30
C LEU A 156 5.99 -7.03 -14.66
N ILE A 157 5.22 -7.05 -15.75
CA ILE A 157 5.78 -7.16 -17.11
C ILE A 157 6.67 -5.95 -17.43
N GLN A 158 6.23 -4.74 -17.07
CA GLN A 158 7.02 -3.51 -17.27
C GLN A 158 8.32 -3.53 -16.47
N LEU A 159 8.30 -4.04 -15.23
CA LEU A 159 9.52 -4.21 -14.42
C LEU A 159 10.56 -5.10 -15.10
N GLY A 160 10.12 -6.19 -15.74
CA GLY A 160 10.98 -7.09 -16.52
C GLY A 160 11.58 -6.43 -17.76
N SER A 161 10.92 -5.41 -18.33
CA SER A 161 11.35 -4.71 -19.55
C SER A 161 12.43 -3.64 -19.34
N LYS A 162 12.81 -3.34 -18.08
CA LYS A 162 13.78 -2.29 -17.70
C LYS A 162 13.41 -0.87 -18.19
N GLN A 163 12.16 -0.63 -18.56
CA GLN A 163 11.67 0.71 -18.87
C GLN A 163 11.62 1.58 -17.60
N ALA A 164 11.72 2.89 -17.79
CA ALA A 164 11.58 3.85 -16.70
C ALA A 164 10.17 3.75 -16.11
N PHE A 165 10.09 3.68 -14.78
CA PHE A 165 8.84 3.46 -14.07
C PHE A 165 8.19 4.79 -13.68
N ASP A 166 6.92 5.00 -14.05
CA ASP A 166 6.19 6.20 -13.66
C ASP A 166 5.74 6.08 -12.19
N ALA A 167 6.41 6.81 -11.31
CA ALA A 167 6.09 6.88 -9.88
C ALA A 167 4.69 7.49 -9.59
N SER A 168 4.01 8.03 -10.60
CA SER A 168 2.64 8.56 -10.47
C SER A 168 1.55 7.65 -11.02
N MET A 169 1.88 6.45 -11.53
CA MET A 169 0.91 5.61 -12.26
C MET A 169 -0.31 5.23 -11.41
N TYR A 170 -0.12 4.90 -10.12
CA TYR A 170 -1.21 4.56 -9.21
C TYR A 170 -2.03 5.80 -8.82
N GLN A 171 -1.38 6.95 -8.66
CA GLN A 171 -2.12 8.19 -8.47
C GLN A 171 -3.04 8.47 -9.67
N LYS A 172 -2.51 8.39 -10.89
CA LYS A 172 -3.27 8.64 -12.13
C LYS A 172 -4.43 7.66 -12.30
N ARG A 173 -4.19 6.38 -12.00
CA ARG A 173 -5.18 5.31 -12.14
C ARG A 173 -6.42 5.54 -11.28
N TYR A 174 -6.23 6.03 -10.05
CA TYR A 174 -7.29 6.18 -9.07
C TYR A 174 -7.80 7.63 -8.91
N THR A 175 -7.31 8.57 -9.73
CA THR A 175 -7.65 10.01 -9.63
C THR A 175 -9.15 10.30 -9.67
N ASN A 176 -9.95 9.48 -10.38
CA ASN A 176 -11.39 9.65 -10.51
C ASN A 176 -12.22 8.72 -9.61
N VAL A 177 -11.57 8.00 -8.69
CA VAL A 177 -12.24 7.12 -7.73
C VAL A 177 -12.53 7.93 -6.48
N ASN A 178 -13.80 7.95 -6.07
CA ASN A 178 -14.22 8.64 -4.86
C ASN A 178 -14.17 7.67 -3.68
N PHE A 179 -13.11 7.77 -2.87
CA PHE A 179 -12.93 6.99 -1.65
C PHE A 179 -13.65 7.59 -0.42
N ASP A 180 -14.19 8.81 -0.53
CA ASP A 180 -14.99 9.42 0.55
C ASP A 180 -16.41 8.84 0.63
N ALA A 181 -16.84 8.11 -0.41
CA ALA A 181 -18.17 7.52 -0.49
C ALA A 181 -18.12 6.04 -0.08
N LEU A 182 -18.06 5.79 1.24
CA LEU A 182 -18.49 4.52 1.84
C LEU A 182 -20.02 4.55 1.97
#